data_AF-A0A3C1XA49-F1
#
_entry.id   AF-A0A3C1XA49-F1
#
_cell.length_a   1.000
_cell.length_b   1.000
_cell.length_c   1.000
_cell.angle_alpha   90.00
_cell.angle_beta   90.00
_cell.angle_gamma   90.00
#
_symmetry.space_group_name_H-M   'P 1'
#
loop_
_entity.id
_entity.type
_entity.pdbx_description
1 polymer ?
#
loop_
_entity_poly.entity_id
_entity_poly.type
_entity_poly.pdbx_seq_one_letter_code
_entity_poly.pdbx_strand_id
1 'polypeptide(L)'
;MDQFFDRLITDLMIFENVNPDRVYFMGYSAGGDGVYQLAPRMADRLAAAAMMAGHPNESRPEGLRNIGFTIHMGALDAAFNRNSVAADWGRRLKTLQETDPEGYKHSVTLHEGKGHWMNLEDRVAVPWMSAFTRQSWPAKVVWVQDDVVHQRFYWLQVDPQAAKAGDQVTAEVQAGKIRISVCSKADLTLLLNDRLLSLDSPISVEFPDGSTQSFTVQRKLAVMATGLLERNDPVGVPTASITLAVPVRQ
;
A
#
# COMPACT_ATOMS: atom_id res chain seq x y z
N MET A 1 14.20 8.21 -2.61
CA MET A 1 13.94 7.24 -3.69
C MET A 1 12.48 7.25 -4.11
N ASP A 2 11.54 7.36 -3.18
CA ASP A 2 10.10 7.31 -3.42
C ASP A 2 9.61 8.38 -4.39
N GLN A 3 9.98 9.64 -4.15
CA GLN A 3 9.67 10.75 -5.06
C GLN A 3 10.21 10.53 -6.48
N PHE A 4 11.37 9.87 -6.61
CA PHE A 4 11.91 9.52 -7.92
C PHE A 4 11.03 8.50 -8.64
N PHE A 5 10.62 7.42 -7.96
CA PHE A 5 9.74 6.42 -8.56
C PHE A 5 8.34 6.98 -8.83
N ASP A 6 7.82 7.80 -7.93
CA ASP A 6 6.53 8.46 -8.11
C ASP A 6 6.53 9.36 -9.35
N ARG A 7 7.60 10.14 -9.53
CA ARG A 7 7.83 10.94 -10.72
C ARG A 7 8.02 10.09 -11.98
N LEU A 8 8.82 9.02 -11.90
CA LEU A 8 9.07 8.12 -13.03
C LEU A 8 7.79 7.45 -13.51
N ILE A 9 6.98 6.91 -12.60
CA ILE A 9 5.68 6.31 -12.93
C ILE A 9 4.80 7.33 -13.63
N THR A 10 4.73 8.55 -13.09
CA THR A 10 3.97 9.65 -13.67
C THR A 10 4.44 10.00 -15.08
N ASP A 11 5.74 10.14 -15.29
CA ASP A 11 6.30 10.47 -16.60
C ASP A 11 6.05 9.33 -17.62
N LEU A 12 6.18 8.07 -17.22
CA LEU A 12 5.87 6.93 -18.08
C LEU A 12 4.38 6.82 -18.43
N MET A 13 3.49 7.22 -17.53
CA MET A 13 2.05 7.30 -17.84
C MET A 13 1.77 8.36 -18.91
N ILE A 14 2.43 9.51 -18.83
CA ILE A 14 2.19 10.66 -19.71
C ILE A 14 2.86 10.49 -21.07
N PHE A 15 4.11 10.05 -21.08
CA PHE A 15 4.95 10.04 -22.29
C PHE A 15 4.98 8.68 -22.98
N GLU A 16 4.77 7.59 -22.25
CA GLU A 16 4.90 6.21 -22.76
C GLU A 16 3.59 5.41 -22.70
N ASN A 17 2.47 6.05 -22.37
CA ASN A 17 1.15 5.42 -22.22
C ASN A 17 1.15 4.20 -21.27
N VAL A 18 2.01 4.19 -20.25
CA VAL A 18 2.00 3.13 -19.24
C VAL A 18 0.65 3.13 -18.52
N ASN A 19 0.04 1.95 -18.45
CA ASN A 19 -1.19 1.75 -17.69
C ASN A 19 -0.89 1.89 -16.18
N PRO A 20 -1.48 2.88 -15.48
CA PRO A 20 -1.18 3.13 -14.07
C PRO A 20 -1.60 1.99 -13.15
N ASP A 21 -2.52 1.13 -13.59
CA ASP A 21 -2.96 -0.03 -12.82
C ASP A 21 -2.13 -1.30 -13.10
N ARG A 22 -1.07 -1.18 -13.92
CA ARG A 22 -0.15 -2.28 -14.27
C ARG A 22 1.31 -1.89 -14.07
N VAL A 23 1.60 -1.26 -12.94
CA VAL A 23 2.96 -0.96 -12.49
C VAL A 23 3.41 -2.01 -11.48
N TYR A 24 4.64 -2.50 -11.63
CA TYR A 24 5.21 -3.55 -10.79
C TYR A 24 6.63 -3.20 -10.37
N PHE A 25 7.02 -3.56 -9.16
CA PHE A 25 8.41 -3.47 -8.71
C PHE A 25 9.04 -4.86 -8.60
N MET A 26 10.27 -5.00 -9.05
CA MET A 26 11.06 -6.18 -8.75
C MET A 26 12.51 -5.82 -8.52
N GLY A 27 13.20 -6.57 -7.69
CA GLY A 27 14.57 -6.24 -7.31
C GLY A 27 15.29 -7.44 -6.72
N TYR A 28 16.58 -7.54 -7.03
CA TYR A 28 17.46 -8.62 -6.60
C TYR A 28 18.57 -8.09 -5.68
N SER A 29 18.89 -8.82 -4.61
CA SER A 29 19.92 -8.43 -3.64
C SER A 29 19.63 -7.05 -3.02
N ALA A 30 20.52 -6.06 -3.18
CA ALA A 30 20.25 -4.68 -2.76
C ALA A 30 18.99 -4.08 -3.40
N GLY A 31 18.63 -4.51 -4.61
CA GLY A 31 17.33 -4.16 -5.22
C GLY A 31 16.15 -4.82 -4.49
N GLY A 32 16.35 -6.03 -3.95
CA GLY A 32 15.37 -6.71 -3.10
C GLY A 32 15.18 -6.00 -1.76
N ASP A 33 16.25 -5.49 -1.15
CA ASP A 33 16.17 -4.60 0.03
C ASP A 33 15.27 -3.40 -0.30
N GLY A 34 15.50 -2.77 -1.46
CA GLY A 34 14.67 -1.68 -1.96
C GLY A 34 13.20 -2.06 -2.16
N VAL A 35 12.90 -3.26 -2.66
CA VAL A 35 11.51 -3.73 -2.83
C VAL A 35 10.81 -3.92 -1.50
N TYR A 36 11.47 -4.52 -0.49
CA TYR A 36 10.91 -4.64 0.85
C TYR A 36 10.50 -3.28 1.44
N GLN A 37 11.32 -2.27 1.20
CA GLN A 37 11.13 -0.91 1.70
C GLN A 37 10.05 -0.16 0.92
N LEU A 38 10.11 -0.20 -0.41
CA LEU A 38 9.26 0.63 -1.27
C LEU A 38 7.86 0.04 -1.46
N ALA A 39 7.71 -1.28 -1.53
CA ALA A 39 6.42 -1.89 -1.84
C ALA A 39 5.33 -1.58 -0.80
N PRO A 40 5.57 -1.63 0.52
CA PRO A 40 4.57 -1.22 1.52
C PRO A 40 4.26 0.28 1.47
N ARG A 41 5.28 1.12 1.23
CA ARG A 41 5.16 2.59 1.21
C ARG A 41 4.46 3.12 -0.04
N MET A 42 4.64 2.43 -1.17
CA MET A 42 4.12 2.80 -2.48
C MET A 42 3.02 1.85 -2.98
N ALA A 43 2.40 1.06 -2.09
CA ALA A 43 1.43 0.04 -2.51
C ALA A 43 0.28 0.63 -3.34
N ASP A 44 -0.10 1.89 -3.10
CA ASP A 44 -1.12 2.62 -3.84
C ASP A 44 -0.72 3.08 -5.25
N ARG A 45 0.52 2.80 -5.65
CA ARG A 45 1.06 2.97 -7.01
C ARG A 45 1.31 1.64 -7.73
N LEU A 46 1.16 0.50 -7.06
CA LEU A 46 1.62 -0.79 -7.57
C LEU A 46 0.47 -1.80 -7.69
N ALA A 47 0.57 -2.69 -8.67
CA ALA A 47 -0.28 -3.87 -8.78
C ALA A 47 0.31 -5.06 -8.00
N ALA A 48 1.63 -5.26 -8.12
CA ALA A 48 2.37 -6.25 -7.35
C ALA A 48 3.86 -5.90 -7.26
N ALA A 49 4.58 -6.57 -6.37
CA ALA A 49 6.03 -6.50 -6.28
C ALA A 49 6.69 -7.86 -5.99
N ALA A 50 7.93 -8.02 -6.44
CA ALA A 50 8.75 -9.21 -6.24
C ALA A 50 10.09 -8.86 -5.59
N MET A 51 10.32 -9.42 -4.41
CA MET A 51 11.56 -9.30 -3.68
C MET A 51 12.40 -10.55 -3.91
N MET A 52 13.64 -10.38 -4.37
CA MET A 52 14.57 -11.48 -4.58
C MET A 52 15.87 -11.26 -3.80
N ALA A 53 16.30 -12.25 -3.00
CA ALA A 53 17.59 -12.26 -2.30
C ALA A 53 17.95 -11.01 -1.46
N GLY A 54 16.94 -10.24 -1.02
CA GLY A 54 17.09 -9.04 -0.20
C GLY A 54 16.78 -9.26 1.27
N HIS A 55 16.94 -8.20 2.06
CA HIS A 55 16.69 -8.15 3.49
C HIS A 55 15.75 -6.97 3.81
N PRO A 56 14.70 -7.19 4.62
CA PRO A 56 13.69 -6.17 4.88
C PRO A 56 14.15 -5.06 5.82
N ASN A 57 15.19 -5.31 6.61
CA ASN A 57 15.59 -4.45 7.73
C ASN A 57 14.39 -4.21 8.66
N GLU A 58 14.03 -2.95 8.92
CA GLU A 58 12.91 -2.53 9.76
C GLU A 58 11.54 -2.53 9.07
N SER A 59 11.48 -2.75 7.74
CA SER A 59 10.22 -2.69 6.99
C SER A 59 9.17 -3.68 7.49
N ARG A 60 7.91 -3.32 7.28
CA ARG A 60 6.76 -4.08 7.79
C ARG A 60 5.74 -4.41 6.67
N PRO A 61 5.12 -5.61 6.69
CA PRO A 61 4.26 -6.08 5.61
C PRO A 61 2.83 -5.52 5.62
N GLU A 62 2.39 -4.83 6.66
CA GLU A 62 1.00 -4.41 6.87
C GLU A 62 0.50 -3.49 5.74
N GLY A 63 1.37 -2.66 5.15
CA GLY A 63 1.05 -1.82 3.99
C GLY A 63 0.82 -2.58 2.69
N LEU A 64 1.18 -3.86 2.61
CA LEU A 64 1.09 -4.68 1.39
C LEU A 64 -0.32 -5.23 1.13
N ARG A 65 -1.31 -4.92 1.98
CA ARG A 65 -2.66 -5.53 1.95
C ARG A 65 -3.26 -5.64 0.54
N ASN A 66 -3.12 -4.58 -0.26
CA ASN A 66 -3.88 -4.40 -1.49
C ASN A 66 -3.08 -4.72 -2.78
N ILE A 67 -1.87 -5.26 -2.66
CA ILE A 67 -1.04 -5.65 -3.81
C ILE A 67 -0.65 -7.13 -3.74
N GLY A 68 -0.22 -7.69 -4.86
CA GLY A 68 0.51 -8.96 -4.83
C GLY A 68 1.93 -8.74 -4.31
N PHE A 69 2.39 -9.54 -3.36
CA PHE A 69 3.79 -9.52 -2.93
C PHE A 69 4.44 -10.91 -2.95
N THR A 70 5.53 -11.08 -3.69
CA THR A 70 6.25 -12.35 -3.73
C THR A 70 7.70 -12.22 -3.26
N ILE A 71 8.17 -13.27 -2.56
CA ILE A 71 9.51 -13.38 -1.98
C ILE A 71 10.16 -14.61 -2.61
N HIS A 72 11.31 -14.41 -3.24
CA HIS A 72 12.19 -15.47 -3.72
C HIS A 72 13.53 -15.36 -3.02
N MET A 73 13.94 -16.43 -2.36
CA MET A 73 15.18 -16.45 -1.57
C MET A 73 15.88 -17.78 -1.72
N GLY A 74 17.19 -17.81 -1.85
CA GLY A 74 17.94 -19.06 -1.81
C GLY A 74 17.83 -19.69 -0.43
N ALA A 75 17.50 -20.98 -0.33
CA ALA A 75 17.40 -21.66 0.97
C ALA A 75 18.74 -21.66 1.74
N LEU A 76 19.85 -21.54 1.03
CA LEU A 76 21.22 -21.45 1.57
C LEU A 76 21.76 -20.01 1.62
N ASP A 77 20.98 -18.98 1.28
CA ASP A 77 21.39 -17.56 1.42
C ASP A 77 21.29 -17.12 2.89
N ALA A 78 22.24 -17.58 3.70
CA ALA A 78 22.29 -17.33 5.14
C ALA A 78 22.95 -15.99 5.51
N ALA A 79 23.49 -15.24 4.54
CA ALA A 79 24.08 -13.93 4.82
C ALA A 79 23.02 -13.00 5.42
N PHE A 80 23.33 -12.36 6.54
CA PHE A 80 22.39 -11.53 7.31
C PHE A 80 21.09 -12.25 7.68
N ASN A 81 21.09 -13.59 7.77
CA ASN A 81 19.91 -14.42 8.01
C ASN A 81 18.78 -14.26 6.98
N ARG A 82 19.10 -13.85 5.74
CA ARG A 82 18.11 -13.56 4.68
C ARG A 82 17.12 -14.70 4.45
N ASN A 83 17.57 -15.95 4.37
CA ASN A 83 16.72 -17.12 4.24
C ASN A 83 15.71 -17.28 5.40
N SER A 84 16.17 -17.18 6.65
CA SER A 84 15.32 -17.24 7.83
C SER A 84 14.33 -16.07 7.87
N VAL A 85 14.80 -14.86 7.59
CA VAL A 85 13.96 -13.65 7.57
C VAL A 85 12.90 -13.71 6.47
N ALA A 86 13.22 -14.26 5.29
CA ALA A 86 12.24 -14.50 4.23
C ALA A 86 11.17 -15.51 4.67
N ALA A 87 11.56 -16.58 5.35
CA ALA A 87 10.62 -17.54 5.93
C ALA A 87 9.70 -16.89 6.98
N ASP A 88 10.26 -16.03 7.83
CA ASP A 88 9.55 -15.30 8.88
C ASP A 88 8.54 -14.31 8.27
N TRP A 89 8.94 -13.58 7.24
CA TRP A 89 8.05 -12.73 6.45
C TRP A 89 6.89 -13.52 5.83
N GLY A 90 7.17 -14.70 5.27
CA GLY A 90 6.12 -15.60 4.78
C GLY A 90 5.11 -15.98 5.87
N ARG A 91 5.57 -16.28 7.09
CA ARG A 91 4.67 -16.56 8.22
C ARG A 91 3.85 -15.32 8.62
N ARG A 92 4.46 -14.13 8.67
CA ARG A 92 3.76 -12.88 8.97
C ARG A 92 2.67 -12.56 7.94
N LEU A 93 2.98 -12.67 6.65
CA LEU A 93 2.02 -12.48 5.56
C LEU A 93 0.90 -13.50 5.62
N LYS A 94 1.21 -14.77 5.93
CA LYS A 94 0.19 -15.81 6.15
C LYS A 94 -0.75 -15.44 7.30
N THR A 95 -0.22 -15.06 8.45
CA THR A 95 -1.05 -14.65 9.61
C THR A 95 -1.91 -13.43 9.28
N LEU A 96 -1.36 -12.43 8.58
CA LEU A 96 -2.13 -11.27 8.12
C LEU A 96 -3.28 -11.70 7.20
N GLN A 97 -3.03 -12.56 6.23
CA GLN A 97 -4.04 -13.09 5.32
C GLN A 97 -5.08 -13.98 6.02
N GLU A 98 -4.70 -14.77 7.02
CA GLU A 98 -5.65 -15.56 7.83
C GLU A 98 -6.65 -14.66 8.57
N THR A 99 -6.24 -13.47 9.00
CA THR A 99 -7.12 -12.48 9.65
C THR A 99 -7.84 -11.53 8.67
N ASP A 100 -7.37 -11.46 7.43
CA ASP A 100 -7.93 -10.64 6.35
C ASP A 100 -7.86 -11.41 5.02
N PRO A 101 -8.78 -12.38 4.79
CA PRO A 101 -8.68 -13.33 3.67
C PRO A 101 -8.69 -12.71 2.27
N GLU A 102 -9.21 -11.49 2.14
CA GLU A 102 -9.24 -10.75 0.87
C GLU A 102 -7.93 -9.99 0.59
N GLY A 103 -7.10 -9.77 1.62
CA GLY A 103 -5.85 -9.04 1.54
C GLY A 103 -4.60 -9.91 1.48
N TYR A 104 -3.44 -9.25 1.39
CA TYR A 104 -2.10 -9.83 1.55
C TYR A 104 -1.84 -11.03 0.64
N LYS A 105 -2.26 -10.96 -0.62
CA LYS A 105 -2.00 -12.04 -1.59
C LYS A 105 -0.50 -12.18 -1.80
N HIS A 106 0.05 -13.33 -1.43
CA HIS A 106 1.50 -13.54 -1.43
C HIS A 106 1.93 -14.91 -1.92
N SER A 107 3.20 -15.00 -2.31
CA SER A 107 3.89 -16.27 -2.57
C SER A 107 5.32 -16.17 -2.07
N VAL A 108 5.76 -17.12 -1.25
CA VAL A 108 7.12 -17.16 -0.71
C VAL A 108 7.77 -18.47 -1.11
N THR A 109 8.93 -18.38 -1.76
CA THR A 109 9.70 -19.55 -2.19
C THR A 109 11.12 -19.46 -1.64
N LEU A 110 11.49 -20.45 -0.82
CA LEU A 110 12.88 -20.75 -0.53
C LEU A 110 13.38 -21.75 -1.57
N HIS A 111 14.31 -21.34 -2.42
CA HIS A 111 14.84 -22.17 -3.49
C HIS A 111 15.87 -23.15 -2.93
N GLU A 112 15.47 -24.42 -2.83
CA GLU A 112 16.30 -25.49 -2.27
C GLU A 112 17.63 -25.65 -3.02
N GLY A 113 18.71 -25.83 -2.25
CA GLY A 113 20.06 -25.94 -2.80
C GLY A 113 20.62 -24.66 -3.43
N LYS A 114 19.92 -23.52 -3.37
CA LYS A 114 20.41 -22.23 -3.89
C LYS A 114 20.91 -21.33 -2.77
N GLY A 115 22.03 -20.66 -3.03
CA GLY A 115 22.54 -19.55 -2.21
C GLY A 115 22.02 -18.21 -2.72
N HIS A 116 22.85 -17.17 -2.61
CA HIS A 116 22.47 -15.81 -3.03
C HIS A 116 21.99 -15.70 -4.48
N TRP A 117 22.53 -16.52 -5.38
CA TRP A 117 22.12 -16.61 -6.78
C TRP A 117 21.22 -17.83 -7.00
N MET A 118 19.97 -17.60 -7.41
CA MET A 118 18.94 -18.63 -7.57
C MET A 118 18.88 -19.24 -8.99
N ASN A 119 19.86 -18.95 -9.85
CA ASN A 119 19.98 -19.48 -11.21
C ASN A 119 18.71 -19.33 -12.06
N LEU A 120 18.05 -18.16 -11.99
CA LEU A 120 16.81 -17.81 -12.70
C LEU A 120 15.59 -18.63 -12.32
N GLU A 121 15.63 -19.44 -11.24
CA GLU A 121 14.43 -20.13 -10.76
C GLU A 121 13.37 -19.14 -10.22
N ASP A 122 13.81 -17.96 -9.78
CA ASP A 122 12.98 -16.85 -9.33
C ASP A 122 12.23 -16.13 -10.48
N ARG A 123 12.51 -16.45 -11.75
CA ARG A 123 11.80 -15.86 -12.92
C ARG A 123 10.29 -16.11 -12.91
N VAL A 124 9.83 -17.10 -12.13
CA VAL A 124 8.40 -17.39 -11.94
C VAL A 124 7.65 -16.21 -11.29
N ALA A 125 8.36 -15.28 -10.65
CA ALA A 125 7.79 -14.05 -10.09
C ALA A 125 7.11 -13.18 -11.17
N VAL A 126 7.65 -13.13 -12.39
CA VAL A 126 7.13 -12.28 -13.47
C VAL A 126 5.72 -12.68 -13.91
N PRO A 127 5.47 -13.94 -14.34
CA PRO A 127 4.10 -14.35 -14.66
C PRO A 127 3.17 -14.28 -13.44
N TRP A 128 3.66 -14.58 -12.23
CA TRP A 128 2.86 -14.44 -11.01
C TRP A 128 2.38 -13.00 -10.78
N MET A 129 3.28 -12.01 -10.82
CA MET A 129 2.94 -10.59 -10.68
C MET A 129 1.99 -10.12 -11.78
N SER A 130 2.14 -10.62 -13.01
CA SER A 130 1.35 -10.17 -14.16
C SER A 130 -0.17 -10.42 -14.02
N ALA A 131 -0.57 -11.35 -13.13
CA ALA A 131 -1.97 -11.63 -12.83
C ALA A 131 -2.64 -10.56 -11.95
N PHE A 132 -1.86 -9.63 -11.38
CA PHE A 132 -2.36 -8.57 -10.53
C PHE A 132 -2.59 -7.28 -11.31
N THR A 133 -3.64 -6.57 -10.93
CA THR A 133 -3.98 -5.21 -11.36
C THR A 133 -4.18 -4.38 -10.10
N ARG A 134 -3.67 -3.14 -10.10
CA ARG A 134 -3.78 -2.25 -8.95
C ARG A 134 -5.25 -1.94 -8.65
N GLN A 135 -5.58 -1.86 -7.37
CA GLN A 135 -6.85 -1.34 -6.91
C GLN A 135 -6.66 0.12 -6.49
N SER A 136 -7.05 1.09 -7.34
CA SER A 136 -6.84 2.52 -7.03
C SER A 136 -7.75 3.02 -5.89
N TRP A 137 -8.90 2.35 -5.69
CA TRP A 137 -9.90 2.66 -4.65
C TRP A 137 -10.26 1.37 -3.88
N PRO A 138 -9.33 0.77 -3.12
CA PRO A 138 -9.60 -0.46 -2.39
C PRO A 138 -10.57 -0.19 -1.25
N ALA A 139 -11.47 -1.13 -0.98
CA ALA A 139 -12.46 -0.98 0.09
C ALA A 139 -11.79 -0.85 1.47
N LYS A 140 -10.65 -1.52 1.70
CA LYS A 140 -9.94 -1.47 2.99
C LYS A 140 -8.47 -1.13 2.80
N VAL A 141 -7.97 -0.27 3.68
CA VAL A 141 -6.61 0.24 3.69
C VAL A 141 -6.02 0.01 5.07
N VAL A 142 -4.80 -0.52 5.09
CA VAL A 142 -3.95 -0.60 6.28
C VAL A 142 -2.71 0.22 5.95
N TRP A 143 -2.56 1.35 6.61
CA TRP A 143 -1.46 2.27 6.41
C TRP A 143 -0.59 2.30 7.66
N VAL A 144 0.70 2.02 7.49
CA VAL A 144 1.72 2.17 8.51
C VAL A 144 2.77 3.13 7.98
N GLN A 145 3.05 4.20 8.71
CA GLN A 145 4.13 5.12 8.37
C GLN A 145 5.48 4.48 8.68
N ASP A 146 6.43 4.64 7.77
CA ASP A 146 7.82 4.21 7.97
C ASP A 146 8.71 5.40 8.39
N ASP A 147 10.02 5.19 8.47
CA ASP A 147 11.01 6.25 8.67
C ASP A 147 10.90 7.37 7.61
N VAL A 148 10.57 7.01 6.37
CA VAL A 148 10.10 7.91 5.32
C VAL A 148 8.58 8.02 5.41
N VAL A 149 8.12 9.16 5.93
CA VAL A 149 6.70 9.45 6.08
C VAL A 149 6.06 9.92 4.77
N HIS A 150 4.79 9.59 4.58
CA HIS A 150 3.98 10.01 3.44
C HIS A 150 2.74 10.81 3.88
N GLN A 151 2.36 11.78 3.06
CA GLN A 151 1.15 12.59 3.25
C GLN A 151 -0.12 11.82 2.89
N ARG A 152 -0.05 10.92 1.91
CA ARG A 152 -1.22 10.23 1.34
C ARG A 152 -0.92 8.77 1.08
N PHE A 153 -1.90 7.92 1.35
CA PHE A 153 -1.90 6.51 1.01
C PHE A 153 -3.31 6.07 0.60
N TYR A 154 -3.49 5.67 -0.66
CA TYR A 154 -4.80 5.46 -1.29
C TYR A 154 -5.74 6.67 -1.09
N TRP A 155 -6.84 6.47 -0.37
CA TRP A 155 -7.87 7.45 -0.06
C TRP A 155 -7.73 8.05 1.35
N LEU A 156 -6.60 7.81 2.02
CA LEU A 156 -6.26 8.38 3.31
C LEU A 156 -5.19 9.46 3.15
N GLN A 157 -5.33 10.56 3.88
CA GLN A 157 -4.36 11.64 3.91
C GLN A 157 -4.18 12.17 5.34
N VAL A 158 -2.94 12.43 5.73
CA VAL A 158 -2.56 13.09 6.99
C VAL A 158 -1.67 14.29 6.69
N ASP A 159 -1.45 15.17 7.66
CA ASP A 159 -0.43 16.21 7.53
C ASP A 159 0.97 15.56 7.61
N PRO A 160 1.83 15.68 6.57
CA PRO A 160 3.17 15.12 6.59
C PRO A 160 4.07 15.73 7.68
N GLN A 161 3.78 16.95 8.15
CA GLN A 161 4.53 17.56 9.26
C GLN A 161 4.17 16.93 10.62
N ALA A 162 2.99 16.33 10.73
CA ALA A 162 2.51 15.68 11.94
C ALA A 162 2.76 14.16 11.94
N ALA A 163 2.97 13.55 10.76
CA ALA A 163 3.24 12.13 10.58
C ALA A 163 4.60 11.72 11.16
N LYS A 164 4.66 10.53 11.75
CA LYS A 164 5.85 9.94 12.38
C LYS A 164 5.92 8.46 12.03
N ALA A 165 7.14 7.93 11.98
CA ALA A 165 7.36 6.50 11.84
C ALA A 165 6.56 5.71 12.90
N GLY A 166 5.87 4.67 12.44
CA GLY A 166 5.04 3.81 13.28
C GLY A 166 3.59 4.29 13.49
N ASP A 167 3.21 5.49 13.05
CA ASP A 167 1.80 5.89 13.02
C ASP A 167 0.98 4.96 12.11
N GLN A 168 -0.25 4.65 12.50
CA GLN A 168 -1.09 3.69 11.80
C GLN A 168 -2.49 4.22 11.56
N VAL A 169 -3.05 3.87 10.40
CA VAL A 169 -4.46 4.07 10.08
C VAL A 169 -5.00 2.81 9.41
N THR A 170 -6.06 2.23 9.97
CA THR A 170 -6.83 1.16 9.32
C THR A 170 -8.25 1.65 9.11
N ALA A 171 -8.66 1.70 7.86
CA ALA A 171 -9.98 2.16 7.48
C ALA A 171 -10.59 1.27 6.40
N GLU A 172 -11.90 1.06 6.46
CA GLU A 172 -12.64 0.21 5.54
C GLU A 172 -13.97 0.83 5.14
N VAL A 173 -14.37 0.59 3.89
CA VAL A 173 -15.69 0.91 3.37
C VAL A 173 -16.49 -0.38 3.33
N GLN A 174 -17.56 -0.43 4.11
CA GLN A 174 -18.45 -1.58 4.19
C GLN A 174 -19.90 -1.10 4.25
N ALA A 175 -20.76 -1.70 3.42
CA ALA A 175 -22.19 -1.38 3.36
C ALA A 175 -22.50 0.13 3.24
N GLY A 176 -21.70 0.87 2.45
CA GLY A 176 -21.86 2.31 2.21
C GLY A 176 -21.43 3.21 3.38
N LYS A 177 -20.76 2.65 4.39
CA LYS A 177 -20.20 3.38 5.53
C LYS A 177 -18.69 3.25 5.55
N ILE A 178 -18.02 4.23 6.12
CA ILE A 178 -16.58 4.21 6.36
C ILE A 178 -16.38 3.87 7.84
N ARG A 179 -15.52 2.90 8.14
CA ARG A 179 -15.15 2.54 9.50
C ARG A 179 -13.66 2.70 9.68
N ILE A 180 -13.25 3.45 10.69
CA ILE A 180 -11.86 3.64 11.09
C ILE A 180 -11.67 2.82 12.36
N SER A 181 -10.91 1.73 12.28
CA SER A 181 -10.67 0.83 13.42
C SER A 181 -9.38 1.16 14.16
N VAL A 182 -8.40 1.73 13.46
CA VAL A 182 -7.13 2.19 14.03
C VAL A 182 -6.82 3.57 13.46
N CYS A 183 -6.45 4.51 14.32
CA CYS A 183 -5.89 5.78 13.91
C CYS A 183 -4.98 6.31 15.01
N SER A 184 -3.70 6.52 14.72
CA SER A 184 -2.74 7.13 15.65
C SER A 184 -2.86 8.66 15.73
N LYS A 185 -3.62 9.29 14.82
CA LYS A 185 -3.77 10.75 14.71
C LYS A 185 -5.20 11.18 14.90
N ALA A 186 -5.38 12.36 15.48
CA ALA A 186 -6.66 13.02 15.49
C ALA A 186 -7.05 13.52 14.10
N ASP A 187 -6.12 14.15 13.37
CA ASP A 187 -6.45 14.76 12.08
C ASP A 187 -6.23 13.78 10.93
N LEU A 188 -7.34 13.25 10.40
CA LEU A 188 -7.35 12.37 9.23
C LEU A 188 -8.23 12.99 8.14
N THR A 189 -7.71 13.11 6.93
CA THR A 189 -8.49 13.49 5.76
C THR A 189 -8.82 12.26 4.92
N LEU A 190 -10.10 12.06 4.64
CA LEU A 190 -10.61 11.11 3.69
C LEU A 190 -10.70 11.77 2.31
N LEU A 191 -10.07 11.17 1.32
CA LEU A 191 -10.16 11.54 -0.08
C LEU A 191 -11.19 10.62 -0.75
N LEU A 192 -12.22 11.19 -1.38
CA LEU A 192 -13.42 10.44 -1.77
C LEU A 192 -13.66 10.50 -3.27
N ASN A 193 -14.19 9.42 -3.81
CA ASN A 193 -14.62 9.28 -5.20
C ASN A 193 -15.79 8.29 -5.26
N ASP A 194 -16.71 8.45 -6.21
CA ASP A 194 -17.85 7.54 -6.41
C ASP A 194 -17.45 6.09 -6.72
N ARG A 195 -16.21 5.86 -7.16
CA ARG A 195 -15.64 4.51 -7.30
C ARG A 195 -15.43 3.80 -5.96
N LEU A 196 -15.29 4.55 -4.86
CA LEU A 196 -15.11 4.01 -3.52
C LEU A 196 -16.47 3.76 -2.84
N LEU A 197 -17.35 4.78 -2.87
CA LEU A 197 -18.73 4.73 -2.36
C LEU A 197 -19.54 5.88 -2.97
N SER A 198 -20.87 5.72 -3.05
CA SER A 198 -21.75 6.80 -3.54
C SER A 198 -21.64 8.04 -2.66
N LEU A 199 -21.44 9.20 -3.29
CA LEU A 199 -21.37 10.50 -2.62
C LEU A 199 -22.70 11.27 -2.70
N ASP A 200 -23.77 10.65 -3.20
CA ASP A 200 -25.09 11.27 -3.39
C ASP A 200 -25.96 11.24 -2.13
N SER A 201 -25.47 10.60 -1.07
CA SER A 201 -26.10 10.54 0.24
C SER A 201 -25.08 10.85 1.33
N PRO A 202 -25.52 11.28 2.52
CA PRO A 202 -24.61 11.51 3.64
C PRO A 202 -23.78 10.27 3.96
N ILE A 203 -22.48 10.47 4.15
CA ILE A 203 -21.51 9.41 4.43
C ILE A 203 -21.41 9.24 5.93
N SER A 204 -21.68 8.03 6.40
CA SER A 204 -21.52 7.65 7.79
C SER A 204 -20.10 7.17 8.05
N VAL A 205 -19.44 7.76 9.05
CA VAL A 205 -18.09 7.41 9.50
C VAL A 205 -18.16 6.91 10.94
N GLU A 206 -17.78 5.66 11.18
CA GLU A 206 -17.60 5.06 12.52
C GLU A 206 -16.12 5.20 12.95
N PHE A 207 -15.90 5.67 14.17
CA PHE A 207 -14.57 5.91 14.75
C PHE A 207 -14.11 4.76 15.66
N PRO A 208 -12.82 4.73 16.06
CA PRO A 208 -12.29 3.65 16.90
C PRO A 208 -12.96 3.50 18.27
N ASP A 209 -13.57 4.57 18.79
CA ASP A 209 -14.32 4.56 20.05
C ASP A 209 -15.78 4.07 19.90
N GLY A 210 -16.20 3.74 18.68
CA GLY A 210 -17.56 3.31 18.34
C GLY A 210 -18.53 4.46 18.08
N SER A 211 -18.11 5.73 18.25
CA SER A 211 -18.94 6.87 17.86
C SER A 211 -19.09 6.94 16.34
N THR A 212 -20.22 7.47 15.87
CA THR A 212 -20.51 7.60 14.44
C THR A 212 -20.91 9.04 14.14
N GLN A 213 -20.37 9.59 13.05
CA GLN A 213 -20.77 10.89 12.52
C GLN A 213 -21.23 10.76 11.07
N SER A 214 -22.05 11.70 10.61
CA SER A 214 -22.58 11.75 9.25
C SER A 214 -22.13 13.03 8.57
N PHE A 215 -21.62 12.90 7.35
CA PHE A 215 -21.05 13.99 6.58
C PHE A 215 -21.74 14.12 5.23
N THR A 216 -22.25 15.30 4.92
CA THR A 216 -22.65 15.62 3.54
C THR A 216 -21.44 16.18 2.81
N VAL A 217 -21.07 15.54 1.70
CA VAL A 217 -19.94 15.95 0.88
C VAL A 217 -20.39 16.55 -0.43
N GLN A 218 -19.57 17.43 -0.99
CA GLN A 218 -19.79 18.01 -2.29
C GLN A 218 -18.58 17.71 -3.16
N ARG A 219 -18.84 17.30 -4.41
CA ARG A 219 -17.79 17.12 -5.40
C ARG A 219 -17.24 18.51 -5.77
N LYS A 220 -15.94 18.69 -5.67
CA LYS A 220 -15.27 19.98 -5.85
C LYS A 220 -14.19 19.86 -6.91
N LEU A 221 -14.25 20.73 -7.93
CA LEU A 221 -13.20 20.84 -8.95
C LEU A 221 -11.82 21.12 -8.31
N ALA A 222 -11.77 21.91 -7.24
CA ALA A 222 -10.54 22.17 -6.50
C ALA A 222 -9.91 20.89 -5.91
N VAL A 223 -10.72 19.94 -5.42
CA VAL A 223 -10.21 18.66 -4.90
C VAL A 223 -9.64 17.81 -6.03
N MET A 224 -10.33 17.78 -7.17
CA MET A 224 -9.85 17.06 -8.37
C MET A 224 -8.54 17.66 -8.89
N ALA A 225 -8.46 18.99 -8.99
CA ALA A 225 -7.27 19.70 -9.45
C ALA A 225 -6.07 19.45 -8.51
N THR A 226 -6.27 19.56 -7.19
CA THR A 226 -5.23 19.23 -6.21
C THR A 226 -4.77 17.78 -6.34
N GLY A 227 -5.71 16.83 -6.44
CA GLY A 227 -5.36 15.41 -6.58
C GLY A 227 -4.63 15.07 -7.89
N LEU A 228 -4.97 15.74 -8.99
CA LEU A 228 -4.25 15.63 -10.26
C LEU A 228 -2.85 16.23 -10.15
N LEU A 229 -2.69 17.39 -9.53
CA LEU A 229 -1.36 18.00 -9.33
C LEU A 229 -0.46 17.17 -8.40
N GLU A 230 -1.06 16.48 -7.43
CA GLU A 230 -0.33 15.66 -6.46
C GLU A 230 0.27 14.39 -7.09
N ARG A 231 -0.51 13.63 -7.88
CA ARG A 231 -0.10 12.31 -8.38
C ARG A 231 -0.13 12.14 -9.90
N ASN A 232 -0.80 13.06 -10.60
CA ASN A 232 -1.08 13.02 -12.02
C ASN A 232 -1.62 11.65 -12.50
N ASP A 233 -2.38 11.00 -11.61
CA ASP A 233 -2.94 9.67 -11.82
C ASP A 233 -4.46 9.80 -12.03
N PRO A 234 -4.95 9.72 -13.28
CA PRO A 234 -6.35 10.00 -13.60
C PRO A 234 -7.32 9.00 -12.97
N VAL A 235 -6.89 7.77 -12.66
CA VAL A 235 -7.77 6.78 -12.03
C VAL A 235 -7.84 6.94 -10.50
N GLY A 236 -6.86 7.63 -9.90
CA GLY A 236 -6.76 7.91 -8.46
C GLY A 236 -7.19 9.31 -8.02
N VAL A 237 -7.88 10.08 -8.87
CA VAL A 237 -8.28 11.47 -8.57
C VAL A 237 -9.47 11.50 -7.61
N PRO A 238 -9.35 12.11 -6.42
CA PRO A 238 -10.50 12.36 -5.56
C PRO A 238 -11.41 13.45 -6.12
N THR A 239 -12.70 13.30 -5.92
CA THR A 239 -13.72 14.29 -6.29
C THR A 239 -14.23 15.08 -5.11
N ALA A 240 -14.11 14.54 -3.89
CA ALA A 240 -14.47 15.21 -2.64
C ALA A 240 -13.48 14.84 -1.52
N SER A 241 -13.54 15.55 -0.40
CA SER A 241 -12.76 15.21 0.79
C SER A 241 -13.51 15.58 2.07
N ILE A 242 -13.18 14.88 3.16
CA ILE A 242 -13.65 15.17 4.52
C ILE A 242 -12.43 15.18 5.44
N THR A 243 -12.25 16.22 6.24
CA THR A 243 -11.28 16.21 7.33
C THR A 243 -12.00 15.85 8.63
N LEU A 244 -11.47 14.87 9.34
CA LEU A 244 -12.02 14.28 10.54
C LEU A 244 -11.13 14.62 11.73
N ALA A 245 -11.77 14.89 12.87
CA ALA A 245 -11.13 14.87 14.19
C ALA A 245 -11.44 13.51 14.84
N VAL A 246 -10.59 12.53 14.58
CA VAL A 246 -10.71 11.15 15.07
C VAL A 246 -10.43 11.11 16.57
N PRO A 247 -11.35 10.58 17.40
CA PRO A 247 -11.09 10.33 18.80
C PRO A 247 -9.99 9.27 18.95
N VAL A 248 -8.78 9.69 19.31
CA VAL A 248 -7.66 8.80 19.61
C VAL A 248 -7.59 8.53 21.10
N ARG A 249 -7.35 7.28 21.50
CA ARG A 249 -7.08 6.95 22.91
C ARG A 249 -5.68 7.49 23.24
N GLN A 250 -5.58 8.31 24.29
CA GLN A 250 -4.30 8.77 24.85
C GLN A 250 -3.50 7.60 25.43
#